data_AF-A0A1I5D4N8-F1
#
_entry.id   AF-A0A1I5D4N8-F1
#
_cell.length_a   1.000
_cell.length_b   1.000
_cell.length_c   1.000
_cell.angle_alpha   90.00
_cell.angle_beta   90.00
_cell.angle_gamma   90.00
#
_symmetry.space_group_name_H-M   'P 1'
#
loop_
_entity.id
_entity.type
_entity.pdbx_description
1 polymer ?
#
loop_
_entity_poly.entity_id
_entity_poly.type
_entity_poly.pdbx_seq_one_letter_code
_entity_poly.pdbx_strand_id
1 'polypeptide(L)'
;MANSMKTIVRKSFPKAIQVTDRFHVQKLTFEALQDIRIKHRWEVIDMENEQIKQARLKQKIFRPEIFQNVDPRKQLLARSRYLFYKAPSNWTENQYGRSKTLFEQYPDIGIQHH
;
A
#
# COMPACT_ATOMS: atom_id res chain seq x y z
N MET A 1 5.90 21.55 -10.10
CA MET A 1 6.29 22.60 -11.07
C MET A 1 7.59 23.22 -10.58
N ALA A 2 8.58 23.42 -11.45
CA ALA A 2 9.82 24.10 -11.08
C ALA A 2 9.59 25.58 -10.77
N ASN A 3 10.39 26.17 -9.86
CA ASN A 3 10.22 27.57 -9.41
C ASN A 3 10.36 28.59 -10.55
N SER A 4 11.22 28.32 -11.54
CA SER A 4 11.38 29.14 -12.74
C SER A 4 10.10 29.21 -13.58
N MET A 5 9.46 28.07 -13.80
CA MET A 5 8.23 27.93 -14.57
C MET A 5 7.05 28.65 -13.90
N LYS A 6 7.00 28.63 -12.56
CA LYS A 6 6.01 29.38 -11.77
C LYS A 6 6.11 30.89 -11.99
N THR A 7 7.31 31.43 -12.00
CA THR A 7 7.57 32.87 -12.22
C THR A 7 7.19 33.31 -13.63
N ILE A 8 7.51 32.49 -14.65
CA ILE A 8 7.17 32.77 -16.04
C ILE A 8 5.65 32.78 -16.23
N VAL A 9 4.94 31.77 -15.73
CA VAL A 9 3.47 31.68 -15.86
C VAL A 9 2.77 32.86 -15.18
N ARG A 10 3.26 33.30 -14.00
CA ARG A 10 2.70 34.48 -13.32
C ARG A 10 2.87 35.78 -14.12
N LYS A 11 3.99 35.94 -14.82
CA LYS A 11 4.27 37.14 -15.63
C LYS A 11 3.50 37.13 -16.95
N SER A 12 3.49 36.00 -17.66
CA SER A 12 2.88 35.90 -18.99
C SER A 12 1.36 35.70 -18.94
N PHE A 13 0.83 35.09 -17.88
CA PHE A 13 -0.59 34.76 -17.73
C PHE A 13 -1.10 35.12 -16.32
N PRO A 14 -1.22 36.42 -15.99
CA PRO A 14 -1.54 36.87 -14.63
C PRO A 14 -2.95 36.48 -14.15
N LYS A 15 -3.87 36.19 -15.07
CA LYS A 15 -5.25 35.72 -14.76
C LYS A 15 -5.39 34.20 -14.75
N ALA A 16 -4.34 33.43 -15.06
CA ALA A 16 -4.44 31.97 -15.11
C ALA A 16 -4.36 31.34 -13.71
N ILE A 17 -5.22 30.36 -13.45
CA ILE A 17 -5.21 29.59 -12.20
C ILE A 17 -4.13 28.51 -12.30
N GLN A 18 -3.15 28.56 -11.39
CA GLN A 18 -2.09 27.55 -11.31
C GLN A 18 -2.57 26.38 -10.47
N VAL A 19 -2.65 25.20 -11.08
CA VAL A 19 -3.00 23.95 -10.39
C VAL A 19 -1.78 23.03 -10.45
N THR A 20 -1.47 22.38 -9.33
CA THR A 20 -0.47 21.29 -9.31
C THR A 20 -1.02 20.07 -10.04
N ASP A 21 -0.18 19.41 -10.84
CA ASP A 21 -0.56 18.16 -11.51
C ASP A 21 -0.92 17.09 -10.46
N ARG A 22 -2.23 16.90 -10.30
CA ARG A 22 -2.80 15.96 -9.33
C ARG A 22 -2.40 14.52 -9.64
N PHE A 23 -2.29 14.17 -10.92
CA PHE A 23 -1.96 12.81 -11.32
C PHE A 23 -0.52 12.47 -10.96
N HIS A 24 0.41 13.41 -11.18
CA HIS A 24 1.81 13.20 -10.83
C HIS A 24 2.01 13.04 -9.32
N VAL A 25 1.36 13.88 -8.51
CA VAL A 25 1.44 13.80 -7.05
C VAL A 25 0.83 12.49 -6.55
N GLN A 26 -0.36 12.12 -7.04
CA GLN A 26 -0.99 10.85 -6.68
C GLN A 26 -0.13 9.65 -7.06
N LYS A 27 0.48 9.66 -8.26
CA LYS A 27 1.38 8.60 -8.71
C LYS A 27 2.55 8.41 -7.75
N LEU A 28 3.23 9.48 -7.36
CA LEU A 28 4.35 9.44 -6.41
C LEU A 28 3.93 8.85 -5.06
N THR A 29 2.80 9.29 -4.51
CA THR A 29 2.26 8.76 -3.26
C THR A 29 1.94 7.27 -3.38
N PHE A 30 1.33 6.84 -4.48
CA PHE A 30 1.01 5.44 -4.69
C PHE A 30 2.25 4.58 -4.82
N GLU A 31 3.26 5.01 -5.57
CA GLU A 31 4.54 4.31 -5.71
C GLU A 31 5.19 4.11 -4.34
N ALA A 32 5.26 5.15 -3.50
CA ALA A 32 5.80 5.04 -2.15
C ALA A 32 5.02 4.03 -1.27
N LEU A 33 3.69 4.04 -1.31
CA LEU A 33 2.87 3.07 -0.58
C LEU A 33 3.05 1.63 -1.10
N GLN A 34 3.23 1.46 -2.42
CA GLN A 34 3.53 0.14 -2.98
C GLN A 34 4.88 -0.38 -2.46
N ASP A 35 5.90 0.48 -2.36
CA ASP A 35 7.23 0.11 -1.89
C ASP A 35 7.21 -0.36 -0.43
N ILE A 36 6.54 0.39 0.45
CA ILE A 36 6.34 0.01 1.86
C ILE A 36 5.66 -1.36 1.94
N ARG A 37 4.57 -1.56 1.20
CA ARG A 37 3.86 -2.85 1.17
C ARG A 37 4.72 -4.00 0.63
N ILE A 38 5.54 -3.75 -0.40
CA ILE A 38 6.45 -4.77 -0.95
C ILE A 38 7.50 -5.15 0.10
N LYS A 39 8.04 -4.16 0.82
CA LYS A 39 8.98 -4.40 1.93
C LYS A 39 8.39 -5.31 2.99
N HIS A 40 7.19 -4.99 3.50
CA HIS A 40 6.52 -5.86 4.46
C HIS A 40 6.24 -7.26 3.93
N ARG A 41 5.93 -7.38 2.64
CA ARG A 41 5.70 -8.69 2.04
C ARG A 41 6.98 -9.53 2.05
N TRP A 42 8.13 -8.93 1.80
CA TRP A 42 9.42 -9.60 1.91
C TRP A 42 9.71 -10.02 3.36
N GLU A 43 9.52 -9.12 4.32
CA GLU A 43 9.69 -9.42 5.75
C GLU A 43 8.83 -10.63 6.18
N VAL A 44 7.57 -10.67 5.77
CA VAL A 44 6.67 -11.80 6.06
C VAL A 44 7.15 -13.09 5.40
N ILE A 45 7.64 -13.04 4.16
CA ILE A 45 8.17 -14.22 3.46
C ILE A 45 9.41 -14.75 4.18
N ASP A 46 10.30 -13.88 4.61
CA ASP A 46 11.52 -14.26 5.32
C ASP A 46 11.21 -14.88 6.68
N MET A 47 10.28 -14.28 7.44
CA MET A 47 9.78 -14.85 8.69
C MET A 47 9.12 -16.22 8.49
N GLU A 48 8.26 -16.38 7.48
CA GLU A 48 7.65 -17.68 7.15
C GLU A 48 8.72 -18.71 6.78
N ASN A 49 9.75 -18.32 6.02
CA ASN A 49 10.84 -19.21 5.64
C ASN A 49 11.64 -19.68 6.85
N GLU A 50 11.93 -18.81 7.81
CA GLU A 50 12.56 -19.18 9.08
C GLU A 50 11.67 -20.14 9.89
N GLN A 51 10.38 -19.86 10.00
CA GLN A 51 9.44 -20.73 10.70
C GLN A 51 9.34 -22.11 10.04
N ILE A 52 9.37 -22.18 8.71
CA ILE A 52 9.41 -23.44 7.95
C ILE A 52 10.70 -24.20 8.26
N LYS A 53 11.86 -23.53 8.27
CA LYS A 53 13.15 -24.15 8.63
C LYS A 53 13.09 -24.73 10.05
N GLN A 54 12.58 -23.97 11.02
CA GLN A 54 12.43 -24.42 12.41
C GLN A 54 11.44 -25.58 12.57
N ALA A 55 10.33 -25.55 11.83
CA ALA A 55 9.35 -26.63 11.82
C ALA A 55 9.95 -27.93 11.26
N ARG A 56 10.74 -27.82 10.16
CA ARG A 56 11.47 -28.96 9.57
C ARG A 56 12.48 -29.56 10.55
N LEU A 57 13.25 -28.74 11.26
CA LEU A 57 14.18 -29.21 12.31
C LEU A 57 13.45 -29.97 13.42
N LYS A 58 12.24 -29.55 13.76
CA LYS A 58 11.39 -30.18 14.77
C LYS A 58 10.50 -31.30 14.22
N GLN A 59 10.64 -31.67 12.93
CA GLN A 59 9.78 -32.61 12.21
C GLN A 59 8.27 -32.30 12.32
N LYS A 60 7.91 -31.02 12.43
CA LYS A 60 6.52 -30.54 12.49
C LYS A 60 6.11 -29.92 11.16
N ILE A 61 4.82 -30.01 10.85
CA ILE A 61 4.23 -29.34 9.69
C ILE A 61 4.05 -27.86 10.02
N PHE A 62 4.60 -26.97 9.20
CA PHE A 62 4.36 -25.54 9.29
C PHE A 62 2.94 -25.21 8.81
N ARG A 63 2.21 -24.41 9.58
CA ARG A 63 0.91 -23.85 9.18
C ARG A 63 0.99 -22.33 9.25
N PRO A 64 0.78 -21.61 8.14
CA PRO A 64 0.82 -20.16 8.14
C PRO A 64 -0.34 -19.60 8.96
N GLU A 65 -0.11 -18.45 9.59
CA GLU A 65 -1.17 -17.71 10.29
C GLU A 65 -2.13 -17.09 9.26
N ILE A 66 -3.42 -17.32 9.46
CA ILE A 66 -4.49 -16.83 8.59
C ILE A 66 -5.23 -15.72 9.34
N PHE A 67 -5.39 -14.55 8.72
CA PHE A 67 -6.16 -13.47 9.32
C PHE A 67 -7.65 -13.63 9.01
N GLN A 68 -8.47 -13.67 10.07
CA GLN A 68 -9.94 -13.65 10.02
C GLN A 68 -10.57 -14.56 8.95
N ASN A 69 -9.95 -15.71 8.65
CA ASN A 69 -10.36 -16.66 7.61
C ASN A 69 -10.38 -16.12 6.17
N VAL A 70 -9.76 -14.96 5.88
CA VAL A 70 -9.78 -14.37 4.53
C VAL A 70 -8.48 -14.64 3.77
N ASP A 71 -7.32 -14.31 4.35
CA ASP A 71 -6.02 -14.42 3.68
C ASP A 71 -4.87 -14.64 4.68
N PRO A 72 -3.88 -15.50 4.35
CA PRO A 72 -2.57 -15.50 4.99
C PRO A 72 -1.86 -14.14 4.85
N ARG A 73 -0.99 -13.79 5.80
CA ARG A 73 -0.29 -12.47 5.84
C ARG A 73 0.31 -12.05 4.48
N LYS A 74 1.02 -12.97 3.80
CA LYS A 74 1.63 -12.71 2.48
C LYS A 74 0.63 -12.48 1.36
N GLN A 75 -0.54 -13.13 1.42
CA GLN A 75 -1.59 -13.01 0.42
C GLN A 75 -2.38 -11.72 0.61
N LEU A 76 -2.60 -11.31 1.86
CA LEU A 76 -3.17 -10.01 2.21
C LEU A 76 -2.36 -8.88 1.56
N LEU A 77 -1.04 -8.86 1.76
CA LEU A 77 -0.14 -7.87 1.16
C LEU A 77 -0.06 -7.95 -0.37
N ALA A 78 -0.17 -9.15 -0.97
CA ALA A 78 -0.19 -9.27 -2.42
C ALA A 78 -1.49 -8.72 -3.03
N ARG A 79 -2.64 -9.05 -2.43
CA ARG A 79 -3.98 -8.72 -2.93
C ARG A 79 -4.41 -7.29 -2.62
N SER A 80 -3.78 -6.63 -1.64
CA SER A 80 -4.07 -5.24 -1.29
C SER A 80 -3.61 -4.21 -2.32
N ARG A 81 -2.87 -4.60 -3.37
CA ARG A 81 -2.42 -3.70 -4.45
C ARG A 81 -3.49 -2.76 -4.96
N TYR A 82 -4.65 -3.30 -5.27
CA TYR A 82 -5.72 -2.56 -5.92
C TYR A 82 -6.49 -1.63 -4.99
N LEU A 83 -6.32 -1.76 -3.66
CA LEU A 83 -6.95 -0.87 -2.70
C LEU A 83 -6.48 0.57 -2.90
N PHE A 84 -5.20 0.74 -3.24
CA PHE A 84 -4.62 2.08 -3.42
C PHE A 84 -5.03 2.73 -4.75
N TYR A 85 -5.37 1.95 -5.79
CA TYR A 85 -5.72 2.51 -7.11
C TYR A 85 -7.20 2.91 -7.24
N LYS A 86 -8.04 2.58 -6.26
CA LYS A 86 -9.49 2.83 -6.30
C LYS A 86 -9.92 3.63 -5.07
N ALA A 87 -10.84 4.57 -5.27
CA ALA A 87 -11.50 5.22 -4.15
C ALA A 87 -12.23 4.18 -3.27
N PRO A 88 -12.30 4.36 -1.94
CA PRO A 88 -12.98 3.44 -1.03
C PRO A 88 -14.45 3.18 -1.39
N SER A 89 -15.13 4.16 -1.98
CA SER A 89 -16.51 4.03 -2.48
C SER A 89 -16.67 2.97 -3.58
N ASN A 90 -15.58 2.62 -4.26
CA ASN A 90 -15.57 1.68 -5.38
C ASN A 90 -14.97 0.33 -4.99
N TRP A 91 -14.75 0.09 -3.69
CA TRP A 91 -14.26 -1.18 -3.18
C TRP A 91 -15.40 -2.19 -3.10
N THR A 92 -15.09 -3.45 -3.44
CA THR A 92 -15.99 -4.57 -3.12
C THR A 92 -15.97 -4.86 -1.62
N GLU A 93 -16.98 -5.58 -1.11
CA GLU A 93 -17.02 -6.00 0.30
C GLU A 93 -15.75 -6.75 0.74
N ASN A 94 -15.25 -7.64 -0.14
CA ASN A 94 -13.98 -8.34 0.06
C ASN A 94 -12.75 -7.41 0.07
N GLN A 95 -12.80 -6.29 -0.63
CA GLN A 95 -11.75 -5.28 -0.59
C GLN A 95 -11.83 -4.44 0.68
N TYR A 96 -13.04 -4.14 1.15
CA TYR A 96 -13.28 -3.45 2.41
C TYR A 96 -12.83 -4.29 3.62
N GLY A 97 -13.18 -5.58 3.66
CA GLY A 97 -12.69 -6.48 4.70
C GLY A 97 -11.16 -6.56 4.72
N ARG A 98 -10.52 -6.64 3.54
CA ARG A 98 -9.05 -6.62 3.44
C ARG A 98 -8.43 -5.31 3.89
N SER A 99 -9.01 -4.16 3.51
CA SER A 99 -8.44 -2.86 3.85
C SER A 99 -8.44 -2.67 5.36
N LYS A 100 -9.52 -3.07 6.04
CA LYS A 100 -9.60 -3.04 7.51
C LYS A 100 -8.46 -3.85 8.15
N THR A 101 -8.34 -5.13 7.80
CA THR A 101 -7.26 -5.98 8.35
C THR A 101 -5.87 -5.47 7.98
N LEU A 102 -5.68 -4.96 6.75
CA LEU A 102 -4.40 -4.44 6.31
C LEU A 102 -3.98 -3.22 7.14
N PHE A 103 -4.87 -2.24 7.33
CA PHE A 103 -4.55 -1.01 8.05
C PHE A 103 -4.45 -1.22 9.56
N GLU A 104 -5.15 -2.22 10.12
CA GLU A 104 -4.96 -2.64 11.52
C GLU A 104 -3.58 -3.26 11.75
N GLN A 105 -3.09 -4.08 10.82
CA GLN A 105 -1.81 -4.80 10.97
C GLN A 105 -0.60 -3.99 10.48
N TYR A 106 -0.79 -3.10 9.51
CA TYR A 106 0.24 -2.28 8.86
C TYR A 106 -0.23 -0.81 8.81
N PRO A 107 -0.20 -0.11 9.95
CA PRO A 107 -0.73 1.25 10.06
C PRO A 107 0.04 2.28 9.21
N ASP A 108 1.30 2.00 8.89
CA ASP A 108 2.16 2.80 8.01
C ASP A 108 1.79 2.70 6.52
N ILE A 109 1.08 1.65 6.12
CA ILE A 109 0.44 1.52 4.81
C ILE A 109 -0.91 2.26 4.78
N GLY A 110 -1.52 2.50 5.95
CA GLY A 110 -2.78 3.21 6.10
C GLY A 110 -2.60 4.72 5.99
N ILE A 111 -3.27 5.33 5.01
CA ILE A 111 -3.50 6.77 5.05
C ILE A 111 -4.42 7.01 6.24
N GLN A 112 -3.98 7.78 7.26
CA GLN A 112 -4.88 8.38 8.23
C GLN A 112 -5.91 9.21 7.45
N HIS A 113 -7.06 8.61 7.17
CA HIS A 113 -8.21 9.32 6.65
C HIS A 113 -8.76 10.18 7.79
N HIS A 114 -8.24 11.40 7.90
CA HIS A 114 -8.88 12.50 8.60
C HIS A 114 -9.73 13.30 7.61
#